data_AF-A0A1G2HH37-F1
#
_entry.id   AF-A0A1G2HH37-F1
#
_cell.length_a   1.000
_cell.length_b   1.000
_cell.length_c   1.000
_cell.angle_alpha   90.00
_cell.angle_beta   90.00
_cell.angle_gamma   90.00
#
_symmetry.space_group_name_H-M   'P 1'
#
loop_
_entity.id
_entity.type
_entity.pdbx_description
1 polymer ?
#
loop_
_entity_poly.entity_id
_entity_poly.type
_entity_poly.pdbx_seq_one_letter_code
_entity_poly.pdbx_strand_id
1 'polypeptide(L)'
;MKEGLPLKLEKLEEYDNLLREHDALLRKLRRLHRSVKAMAKDSEMMEKILEVDLKTNEAHVKLRSVARELGMTESDTLADILRLQNSLEEYGLPEFSILNSDDIVVGSVFKEERCAEYNIDDFTGKPREIISKKNALETKLGLKKYMGWIGFSGGYPSAIDEDEVLIIFSVSTKIIEGYDVIGADDPIDMDVRVRRARALAKEVGGRFFEGEDFGYHSGPASITGVVIKKSNLVRVASIIRSEPGKYRLGEEFYSNDEAELVKKRKKQQDEEREELKNTMVYSDYED
;
A
#
# COMPACT_ATOMS: atom_id res chain seq x y z
N MET A 1 21.80 -26.96 15.45
CA MET A 1 21.49 -25.62 14.91
C MET A 1 20.22 -25.08 15.58
N LYS A 2 20.36 -24.28 16.63
CA LYS A 2 19.26 -23.64 17.39
C LYS A 2 19.47 -22.12 17.57
N GLU A 3 20.47 -21.54 16.90
CA GLU A 3 20.92 -20.15 17.10
C GLU A 3 20.12 -19.09 16.30
N GLY A 4 19.11 -19.47 15.51
CA GLY A 4 18.33 -18.53 14.67
C GLY A 4 16.94 -18.15 15.18
N LEU A 5 16.42 -18.82 16.21
CA LEU A 5 15.08 -18.58 16.76
C LEU A 5 14.95 -17.28 17.59
N PRO A 6 15.92 -16.93 18.46
CA PRO A 6 15.83 -15.71 19.27
C PRO A 6 15.90 -14.43 18.42
N LEU A 7 16.82 -14.39 17.46
CA LEU A 7 17.03 -13.24 16.57
C LEU A 7 15.81 -12.98 15.68
N LYS A 8 15.14 -14.04 15.21
CA LYS A 8 13.91 -13.91 14.42
C LYS A 8 12.74 -13.36 15.24
N LEU A 9 12.66 -13.73 16.53
CA LEU A 9 11.62 -13.23 17.43
C LEU A 9 11.82 -11.73 17.72
N GLU A 10 13.06 -11.31 18.03
CA GLU A 10 13.40 -9.90 18.25
C GLU A 10 13.09 -9.04 17.02
N LYS A 11 13.37 -9.54 15.81
CA LYS A 11 13.06 -8.85 14.56
C LYS A 11 11.56 -8.75 14.28
N LEU A 12 10.77 -9.75 14.65
CA LEU A 12 9.31 -9.69 14.57
C LEU A 12 8.73 -8.67 15.55
N GLU A 13 9.28 -8.58 16.77
CA GLU A 13 8.89 -7.55 17.74
C GLU A 13 9.28 -6.14 17.28
N GLU A 14 10.49 -5.98 16.70
CA GLU A 14 10.93 -4.72 16.08
C GLU A 14 9.98 -4.30 14.95
N TYR A 15 9.62 -5.24 14.08
CA TYR A 15 8.69 -5.02 12.97
C TYR A 15 7.30 -4.57 13.45
N ASP A 16 6.70 -5.27 14.43
CA ASP A 16 5.39 -4.90 15.00
C ASP A 16 5.42 -3.52 15.68
N ASN A 17 6.52 -3.17 16.37
CA ASN A 17 6.69 -1.85 16.97
C ASN A 17 6.77 -0.74 15.90
N LEU A 18 7.55 -0.93 14.84
CA LEU A 18 7.66 0.02 13.73
C LEU A 18 6.32 0.20 13.00
N LEU A 19 5.58 -0.89 12.80
CA LEU A 19 4.25 -0.87 12.22
C LEU A 19 3.28 0.01 13.03
N ARG A 20 3.26 -0.13 14.35
CA ARG A 20 2.43 0.69 15.25
C ARG A 20 2.87 2.15 15.30
N GLU A 21 4.18 2.41 15.30
CA GLU A 21 4.74 3.76 15.22
C GLU A 21 4.31 4.46 13.93
N HIS A 22 4.43 3.75 12.80
CA HIS A 22 4.03 4.24 11.49
C HIS A 22 2.52 4.58 11.42
N ASP A 23 1.64 3.69 11.88
CA ASP A 23 0.20 3.96 11.96
C ASP A 23 -0.12 5.17 12.86
N ALA A 24 0.53 5.28 14.02
CA ALA A 24 0.34 6.42 14.91
C ALA A 24 0.75 7.76 14.26
N LEU A 25 1.86 7.77 13.52
CA LEU A 25 2.35 8.94 12.78
C LEU A 25 1.40 9.31 11.63
N LEU A 26 0.94 8.35 10.85
CA LEU A 26 -0.05 8.58 9.79
C LEU A 26 -1.37 9.12 10.34
N ARG A 27 -1.88 8.56 11.43
CA ARG A 27 -3.09 9.09 12.10
C ARG A 27 -2.89 10.53 12.58
N LYS A 28 -1.69 10.86 13.08
CA LYS A 28 -1.33 12.23 13.47
C LYS A 28 -1.29 13.16 12.25
N LEU A 29 -0.65 12.75 11.15
CA LEU A 29 -0.58 13.50 9.90
C LEU A 29 -1.98 13.81 9.36
N ARG A 30 -2.87 12.80 9.30
CA ARG A 30 -4.28 12.95 8.88
C ARG A 30 -5.06 13.92 9.76
N ARG A 31 -4.80 13.97 11.08
CA ARG A 31 -5.42 14.95 11.99
C ARG A 31 -4.93 16.37 11.71
N LEU A 32 -3.63 16.55 11.47
CA LEU A 32 -3.05 17.84 11.12
C LEU A 32 -3.58 18.34 9.77
N HIS A 33 -3.59 17.50 8.73
CA HIS A 33 -4.12 17.83 7.41
C HIS A 33 -5.60 18.27 7.46
N ARG A 34 -6.44 17.53 8.21
CA ARG A 34 -7.84 17.93 8.43
C ARG A 34 -7.98 19.27 9.17
N SER A 35 -7.04 19.59 10.05
CA SER A 35 -7.05 20.87 10.78
C SER A 35 -6.65 22.05 9.88
N VAL A 36 -5.85 21.81 8.84
CA VAL A 36 -5.44 22.83 7.86
C VAL A 36 -6.56 23.21 6.88
N LYS A 37 -7.48 22.29 6.55
CA LYS A 37 -8.64 22.59 5.68
C LYS A 37 -9.52 23.74 6.20
N ALA A 38 -9.42 24.10 7.49
CA ALA A 38 -10.17 25.20 8.10
C ALA A 38 -9.41 26.54 8.16
N MET A 39 -8.08 26.56 7.98
CA MET A 39 -7.26 27.75 8.18
C MET A 39 -6.05 27.77 7.23
N ALA A 40 -6.24 28.34 6.05
CA ALA A 40 -5.11 28.68 5.18
C ALA A 40 -4.25 29.76 5.86
N LYS A 41 -2.94 29.47 6.02
CA LYS A 41 -1.80 30.34 6.42
C LYS A 41 -1.14 30.13 7.80
N ASP A 42 -1.41 29.05 8.52
CA ASP A 42 -0.64 28.75 9.72
C ASP A 42 0.72 28.09 9.38
N SER A 43 1.78 28.90 9.33
CA SER A 43 3.16 28.43 9.06
C SER A 43 3.63 27.42 10.10
N GLU A 44 3.16 27.50 11.34
CA GLU A 44 3.52 26.57 12.41
C GLU A 44 2.86 25.21 12.19
N MET A 45 1.61 25.20 11.71
CA MET A 45 0.91 23.97 11.36
C MET A 45 1.57 23.26 10.17
N MET A 46 2.02 24.01 9.16
CA MET A 46 2.76 23.43 8.03
C MET A 46 4.11 22.85 8.44
N GLU A 47 4.82 23.49 9.37
CA GLU A 47 6.08 22.95 9.90
C GLU A 47 5.84 21.65 10.69
N LYS A 48 4.77 21.59 11.49
CA LYS A 48 4.36 20.35 12.19
C LYS A 48 3.98 19.23 11.23
N ILE A 49 3.31 19.55 10.13
CA ILE A 49 2.99 18.57 9.08
C ILE A 49 4.27 17.99 8.49
N LEU A 50 5.21 18.85 8.07
CA LEU A 50 6.49 18.41 7.51
C LEU A 50 7.31 17.58 8.50
N GLU A 51 7.32 17.93 9.78
CA GLU A 51 8.01 17.15 10.81
C GLU A 51 7.42 15.75 10.97
N VAL A 52 6.09 15.63 11.00
CA VAL A 52 5.41 14.34 11.13
C VAL A 52 5.58 13.50 9.87
N ASP A 53 5.54 14.13 8.69
CA ASP A 53 5.77 13.50 7.40
C ASP A 53 7.18 12.88 7.31
N LEU A 54 8.22 13.66 7.66
CA LEU A 54 9.60 13.16 7.70
C LEU A 54 9.76 11.95 8.64
N LYS A 55 9.16 11.99 9.83
CA LYS A 55 9.18 10.86 10.77
C LYS A 55 8.42 9.65 10.23
N THR A 56 7.32 9.87 9.53
CA THR A 56 6.55 8.79 8.89
C THR A 56 7.41 8.08 7.85
N ASN A 57 8.09 8.85 7.00
CA ASN A 57 9.02 8.30 6.00
C ASN A 57 10.21 7.57 6.65
N GLU A 58 10.80 8.09 7.73
CA GLU A 58 11.86 7.39 8.47
C GLU A 58 11.39 6.05 9.06
N ALA A 59 10.19 6.01 9.64
CA ALA A 59 9.59 4.79 10.15
C ALA A 59 9.34 3.78 9.02
N HIS A 60 8.83 4.24 7.87
CA HIS A 60 8.59 3.41 6.69
C HIS A 60 9.88 2.80 6.11
N VAL A 61 10.96 3.59 6.02
CA VAL A 61 12.27 3.09 5.55
C VAL A 61 12.82 2.00 6.48
N LYS A 62 12.72 2.21 7.80
CA LYS A 62 13.14 1.19 8.78
C LYS A 62 12.29 -0.06 8.68
N LEU A 63 10.98 0.11 8.55
CA LEU A 63 10.02 -0.98 8.39
C LEU A 63 10.38 -1.87 7.19
N ARG A 64 10.66 -1.27 6.03
CA ARG A 64 11.10 -2.00 4.83
C ARG A 64 12.41 -2.76 5.04
N SER A 65 13.35 -2.17 5.78
CA SER A 65 14.63 -2.84 6.10
C SER A 65 14.41 -4.09 6.95
N VAL A 66 13.63 -3.98 8.03
CA VAL A 66 13.32 -5.10 8.92
C VAL A 66 12.48 -6.17 8.22
N ALA A 67 11.50 -5.76 7.41
CA ALA A 67 10.69 -6.67 6.58
C ALA A 67 11.58 -7.53 5.65
N ARG A 68 12.55 -6.90 5.00
CA ARG A 68 13.50 -7.60 4.12
C ARG A 68 14.34 -8.62 4.88
N GLU A 69 14.80 -8.28 6.09
CA GLU A 69 15.53 -9.22 6.97
C GLU A 69 14.65 -10.40 7.40
N LEU A 70 13.34 -10.21 7.49
CA LEU A 70 12.35 -11.27 7.77
C LEU A 70 11.98 -12.10 6.53
N GLY A 71 12.50 -11.75 5.34
CA GLY A 71 12.18 -12.40 4.07
C GLY A 71 10.82 -11.99 3.49
N MET A 72 10.26 -10.87 3.96
CA MET A 72 9.00 -10.33 3.48
C MET A 72 9.23 -9.48 2.23
N THR A 73 8.21 -9.44 1.38
CA THR A 73 8.19 -8.62 0.17
C THR A 73 7.70 -7.20 0.47
N GLU A 74 7.84 -6.30 -0.50
CA GLU A 74 7.34 -4.94 -0.32
C GLU A 74 5.81 -4.91 -0.29
N SER A 75 5.19 -5.76 -1.11
CA SER A 75 3.75 -5.98 -1.09
C SER A 75 3.25 -6.53 0.24
N ASP A 76 3.99 -7.44 0.89
CA ASP A 76 3.64 -7.92 2.24
C ASP A 76 3.66 -6.77 3.26
N THR A 77 4.68 -5.92 3.19
CA THR A 77 4.83 -4.78 4.11
C THR A 77 3.69 -3.77 3.91
N LEU A 78 3.36 -3.45 2.65
CA LEU A 78 2.28 -2.53 2.31
C LEU A 78 0.91 -3.09 2.74
N ALA A 79 0.69 -4.40 2.55
CA ALA A 79 -0.52 -5.07 3.03
C ALA A 79 -0.66 -4.98 4.55
N ASP A 80 0.42 -5.16 5.31
CA ASP A 80 0.40 -5.05 6.78
C ASP A 80 0.14 -3.62 7.26
N ILE A 81 0.75 -2.61 6.62
CA ILE A 81 0.44 -1.19 6.89
C ILE A 81 -1.05 -0.93 6.69
N LEU A 82 -1.62 -1.42 5.59
CA LEU A 82 -3.04 -1.26 5.29
C LEU A 82 -3.94 -1.97 6.31
N ARG A 83 -3.56 -3.16 6.81
CA ARG A 83 -4.32 -3.90 7.84
C ARG A 83 -4.43 -3.12 9.15
N LEU A 84 -3.38 -2.44 9.58
CA LEU A 84 -3.38 -1.71 10.86
C LEU A 84 -4.25 -0.46 10.86
N GLN A 85 -4.46 0.14 9.68
CA GLN A 85 -5.30 1.32 9.57
C GLN A 85 -6.78 0.97 9.79
N ASN A 86 -7.25 -0.11 9.15
CA ASN A 86 -8.61 -0.62 9.28
C ASN A 86 -8.64 -2.10 8.82
N SER A 87 -9.12 -3.00 9.67
CA SER A 87 -9.27 -4.42 9.38
C SER A 87 -10.68 -4.93 9.68
N LEU A 88 -11.00 -6.14 9.22
CA LEU A 88 -12.20 -6.88 9.63
C LEU A 88 -11.94 -7.77 10.86
N GLU A 89 -10.94 -7.47 11.69
CA GLU A 89 -10.59 -8.29 12.86
C GLU A 89 -11.74 -8.40 13.87
N GLU A 90 -12.51 -7.31 14.10
CA GLU A 90 -13.71 -7.35 14.96
C GLU A 90 -14.78 -8.34 14.47
N TYR A 91 -14.72 -8.69 13.18
CA TYR A 91 -15.56 -9.68 12.54
C TYR A 91 -14.88 -11.06 12.42
N GLY A 92 -13.74 -11.30 13.08
CA GLY A 92 -13.00 -12.56 12.99
C GLY A 92 -12.36 -12.82 11.62
N LEU A 93 -12.06 -11.75 10.88
CA LEU A 93 -11.47 -11.77 9.53
C LEU A 93 -10.19 -10.89 9.50
N PRO A 94 -9.17 -11.21 10.32
CA PRO A 94 -7.97 -10.38 10.48
C PRO A 94 -7.14 -10.25 9.20
N GLU A 95 -7.29 -11.15 8.23
CA GLU A 95 -6.53 -11.13 6.98
C GLU A 95 -6.97 -10.03 6.00
N PHE A 96 -8.15 -9.43 6.22
CA PHE A 96 -8.74 -8.41 5.35
C PHE A 96 -8.58 -7.00 5.91
N SER A 97 -8.09 -6.10 5.06
CA SER A 97 -8.08 -4.66 5.29
C SER A 97 -9.29 -3.98 4.65
N ILE A 98 -9.69 -2.83 5.17
CA ILE A 98 -10.79 -2.02 4.64
C ILE A 98 -10.31 -0.61 4.33
N LEU A 99 -10.66 -0.09 3.17
CA LEU A 99 -10.50 1.33 2.84
C LEU A 99 -11.86 1.99 2.67
N ASN A 100 -11.98 3.26 3.06
CA ASN A 100 -13.18 4.07 2.84
C ASN A 100 -12.90 5.21 1.83
N SER A 101 -13.89 6.06 1.57
CA SER A 101 -13.79 7.17 0.61
C SER A 101 -12.66 8.16 0.88
N ASP A 102 -12.23 8.32 2.14
CA ASP A 102 -11.11 9.18 2.52
C ASP A 102 -9.76 8.53 2.21
N ASP A 103 -9.74 7.20 2.07
CA ASP A 103 -8.52 6.40 1.88
C ASP A 103 -8.20 6.17 0.39
N ILE A 104 -9.11 6.44 -0.55
CA ILE A 104 -8.92 6.21 -1.99
C ILE A 104 -9.42 7.42 -2.80
N VAL A 105 -8.52 8.10 -3.50
CA VAL A 105 -8.84 9.27 -4.32
C VAL A 105 -8.48 9.03 -5.79
N VAL A 106 -9.19 9.67 -6.72
CA VAL A 106 -8.87 9.55 -8.15
C VAL A 106 -7.72 10.49 -8.50
N GLY A 107 -6.58 9.96 -8.97
CA GLY A 107 -5.41 10.76 -9.34
C GLY A 107 -5.64 11.61 -10.60
N SER A 108 -5.10 12.84 -10.66
CA SER A 108 -5.28 13.76 -11.82
C SER A 108 -4.40 13.44 -13.02
N VAL A 109 -3.39 12.60 -12.82
CA VAL A 109 -2.25 12.55 -13.73
C VAL A 109 -2.62 11.96 -15.08
N PHE A 110 -3.49 10.96 -15.09
CA PHE A 110 -4.01 10.35 -16.29
C PHE A 110 -5.53 10.44 -16.20
N LYS A 111 -6.17 11.09 -17.19
CA LYS A 111 -7.64 11.19 -17.29
C LYS A 111 -8.36 9.84 -17.48
N GLU A 112 -7.66 8.74 -17.26
CA GLU A 112 -8.17 7.39 -17.37
C GLU A 112 -8.69 6.95 -16.00
N GLU A 113 -9.90 6.40 -15.99
CA GLU A 113 -10.72 6.03 -14.83
C GLU A 113 -10.11 4.98 -13.88
N ARG A 114 -8.80 4.68 -14.01
CA ARG A 114 -8.09 3.60 -13.31
C ARG A 114 -7.00 4.08 -12.35
N CYS A 115 -6.67 5.38 -12.36
CA CYS A 115 -5.71 5.94 -11.42
C CYS A 115 -6.40 6.23 -10.08
N ALA A 116 -6.30 5.28 -9.16
CA ALA A 116 -6.71 5.46 -7.78
C ALA A 116 -5.43 5.72 -6.97
N GLU A 117 -5.22 6.94 -6.51
CA GLU A 117 -4.19 7.23 -5.51
C GLU A 117 -4.72 6.72 -4.17
N TYR A 118 -4.00 5.79 -3.54
CA TYR A 118 -4.35 5.33 -2.21
C TYR A 118 -3.74 6.32 -1.23
N ASN A 119 -4.56 6.86 -0.33
CA ASN A 119 -4.17 7.81 0.70
C ASN A 119 -3.41 7.10 1.85
N ILE A 120 -2.48 6.23 1.47
CA ILE A 120 -1.54 5.51 2.33
C ILE A 120 -0.41 6.46 2.71
N ASP A 121 -0.08 7.41 1.83
CA ASP A 121 0.65 8.65 2.11
C ASP A 121 -0.19 9.83 1.65
N ASP A 122 -0.65 10.68 2.57
CA ASP A 122 -1.53 11.80 2.21
C ASP A 122 -0.78 12.89 1.44
N PHE A 123 -0.85 12.81 0.11
CA PHE A 123 -0.39 13.84 -0.81
C PHE A 123 -1.35 15.05 -0.93
N THR A 124 -2.24 15.30 0.04
CA THR A 124 -3.10 16.51 0.02
C THR A 124 -2.57 17.70 0.83
N GLY A 125 -1.25 17.74 1.08
CA GLY A 125 -0.65 18.73 1.99
C GLY A 125 0.59 19.50 1.50
N LYS A 126 0.80 19.78 0.20
CA LYS A 126 1.85 20.76 -0.17
C LYS A 126 1.32 22.19 0.01
N PRO A 127 1.82 23.01 0.97
CA PRO A 127 1.48 24.42 1.03
C PRO A 127 2.14 25.12 -0.15
N ARG A 128 1.33 25.53 -1.11
CA ARG A 128 1.71 26.17 -2.38
C ARG A 128 2.34 27.58 -2.27
N GLU A 129 2.88 27.99 -1.12
CA GLU A 129 3.51 29.32 -0.98
C GLU A 129 5.00 29.31 -0.58
N ILE A 130 5.63 28.14 -0.37
CA ILE A 130 7.09 28.03 -0.16
C ILE A 130 7.84 27.71 -1.48
N ILE A 131 7.36 28.24 -2.60
CA ILE A 131 8.12 28.27 -3.86
C ILE A 131 8.91 29.60 -3.97
N SER A 132 8.67 30.60 -3.12
CA SER A 132 9.42 31.87 -3.19
C SER A 132 10.68 31.95 -2.31
N LYS A 133 10.93 30.98 -1.41
CA LYS A 133 12.17 30.93 -0.60
C LYS A 133 13.07 29.71 -0.84
N LYS A 134 12.56 28.66 -1.49
CA LYS A 134 13.35 27.46 -1.83
C LYS A 134 14.31 27.69 -3.02
N ASN A 135 14.02 28.68 -3.86
CA ASN A 135 14.91 29.16 -4.92
C ASN A 135 16.29 29.63 -4.41
N ALA A 136 16.42 30.04 -3.14
CA ALA A 136 17.70 30.51 -2.59
C ALA A 136 18.66 29.36 -2.19
N LEU A 137 18.14 28.16 -1.91
CA LEU A 137 18.94 26.98 -1.56
C LEU A 137 19.15 26.05 -2.77
N GLU A 138 18.19 25.99 -3.69
CA GLU A 138 18.28 25.19 -4.92
C GLU A 138 19.30 25.77 -5.92
N THR A 139 19.54 27.09 -5.89
CA THR A 139 20.62 27.73 -6.68
C THR A 139 22.02 27.35 -6.16
N LYS A 140 22.15 26.84 -4.92
CA LYS A 140 23.45 26.52 -4.30
C LYS A 140 23.88 25.05 -4.47
N LEU A 141 22.96 24.15 -4.86
CA LEU A 141 23.19 22.70 -4.93
C LEU A 141 22.91 22.06 -6.30
N GLY A 142 22.58 22.83 -7.35
CA GLY A 142 22.60 22.35 -8.73
C GLY A 142 21.58 21.27 -9.11
N LEU A 143 20.55 21.01 -8.31
CA LEU A 143 19.52 20.00 -8.59
C LEU A 143 18.39 20.58 -9.45
N LYS A 144 18.71 20.89 -10.70
CA LYS A 144 17.83 21.54 -11.68
C LYS A 144 17.15 20.53 -12.60
N LYS A 145 16.44 19.50 -12.07
CA LYS A 145 15.78 18.52 -12.98
C LYS A 145 14.51 17.79 -12.52
N TYR A 146 13.90 18.13 -11.39
CA TYR A 146 12.73 17.38 -10.87
C TYR A 146 11.44 18.21 -10.72
N MET A 147 11.17 19.17 -11.62
CA MET A 147 9.97 20.00 -11.53
C MET A 147 9.26 20.22 -12.87
N GLY A 148 8.65 19.16 -13.40
CA GLY A 148 7.73 19.23 -14.55
C GLY A 148 6.27 18.92 -14.25
N TRP A 149 5.91 18.47 -13.03
CA TRP A 149 4.72 17.62 -12.86
C TRP A 149 3.84 17.94 -11.65
N ILE A 150 3.74 19.19 -11.21
CA ILE A 150 2.90 19.52 -10.05
C ILE A 150 2.06 20.76 -10.32
N GLY A 151 0.91 20.52 -10.95
CA GLY A 151 -0.08 21.52 -11.29
C GLY A 151 -1.51 21.07 -10.97
N PHE A 152 -1.80 20.38 -9.87
CA PHE A 152 -3.17 20.01 -9.54
C PHE A 152 -3.53 20.29 -8.08
N SER A 153 -4.50 21.19 -7.88
CA SER A 153 -5.07 21.58 -6.58
C SER A 153 -6.59 21.73 -6.73
N GLY A 154 -7.22 20.71 -7.30
CA GLY A 154 -8.66 20.50 -7.19
C GLY A 154 -8.84 19.33 -6.24
N GLY A 155 -9.83 19.39 -5.33
CA GLY A 155 -10.17 18.25 -4.49
C GLY A 155 -10.44 17.05 -5.39
N TYR A 156 -9.63 16.01 -5.26
CA TYR A 156 -9.79 14.79 -6.02
C TYR A 156 -11.11 14.14 -5.61
N PRO A 157 -11.96 13.75 -6.58
CA PRO A 157 -13.12 12.94 -6.26
C PRO A 157 -12.63 11.61 -5.67
N SER A 158 -13.34 11.10 -4.65
CA SER A 158 -13.05 9.78 -4.13
C SER A 158 -13.29 8.72 -5.20
N ALA A 159 -12.52 7.62 -5.18
CA ALA A 159 -12.72 6.50 -6.10
C ALA A 159 -13.93 5.61 -5.72
N ILE A 160 -14.46 5.80 -4.51
CA ILE A 160 -15.66 5.11 -4.00
C ILE A 160 -16.57 6.11 -3.26
N ASP A 161 -17.86 5.82 -3.17
CA ASP A 161 -18.81 6.74 -2.52
C ASP A 161 -18.57 6.84 -0.99
N GLU A 162 -19.03 7.92 -0.36
CA GLU A 162 -18.91 8.14 1.10
C GLU A 162 -19.59 7.04 1.95
N ASP A 163 -20.63 6.40 1.40
CA ASP A 163 -21.35 5.30 2.04
C ASP A 163 -20.80 3.92 1.63
N GLU A 164 -19.67 3.87 0.93
CA GLU A 164 -18.99 2.65 0.48
C GLU A 164 -17.69 2.39 1.25
N VAL A 165 -17.28 1.12 1.21
CA VAL A 165 -15.98 0.63 1.67
C VAL A 165 -15.44 -0.40 0.69
N LEU A 166 -14.13 -0.41 0.51
CA LEU A 166 -13.37 -1.41 -0.23
C LEU A 166 -12.80 -2.45 0.75
N ILE A 167 -13.18 -3.71 0.61
CA ILE A 167 -12.51 -4.84 1.27
C ILE A 167 -11.35 -5.27 0.37
N ILE A 168 -10.12 -5.14 0.87
CA ILE A 168 -8.90 -5.43 0.10
C ILE A 168 -8.66 -6.94 0.04
N PHE A 169 -8.43 -7.46 -1.17
CA PHE A 169 -8.03 -8.84 -1.41
C PHE A 169 -6.55 -8.96 -1.76
N SER A 170 -6.03 -8.00 -2.52
CA SER A 170 -4.64 -8.00 -2.97
C SER A 170 -4.09 -6.58 -3.04
N VAL A 171 -2.80 -6.47 -2.77
CA VAL A 171 -1.98 -5.28 -2.96
C VAL A 171 -0.71 -5.75 -3.66
N SER A 172 -0.30 -5.05 -4.72
CA SER A 172 0.88 -5.45 -5.49
C SER A 172 1.67 -4.23 -5.90
N THR A 173 2.93 -4.18 -5.49
CA THR A 173 3.82 -3.10 -5.90
C THR A 173 4.40 -3.40 -7.27
N LYS A 174 4.63 -2.36 -8.05
CA LYS A 174 5.28 -2.41 -9.36
C LYS A 174 6.77 -2.15 -9.14
N ILE A 175 7.59 -2.97 -9.80
CA ILE A 175 9.04 -2.80 -9.84
C ILE A 175 9.35 -1.84 -10.99
N ILE A 176 9.93 -0.68 -10.67
CA ILE A 176 10.33 0.33 -11.66
C ILE A 176 11.84 0.31 -11.83
N GLU A 177 12.29 0.34 -13.08
CA GLU A 177 13.66 0.69 -13.45
C GLU A 177 13.62 1.96 -14.31
N GLY A 178 14.16 3.07 -13.78
CA GLY A 178 14.06 4.37 -14.44
C GLY A 178 12.61 4.89 -14.51
N TYR A 179 12.03 4.86 -15.71
CA TYR A 179 10.63 5.24 -15.97
C TYR A 179 9.76 4.05 -16.41
N ASP A 180 10.34 2.86 -16.56
CA ASP A 180 9.66 1.68 -17.07
C ASP A 180 9.27 0.74 -15.93
N VAL A 181 8.04 0.22 -16.00
CA VAL A 181 7.60 -0.88 -15.13
C VAL A 181 8.18 -2.17 -15.68
N ILE A 182 9.17 -2.72 -15.00
CA ILE A 182 9.87 -3.95 -15.41
C ILE A 182 9.31 -5.20 -14.75
N GLY A 183 8.46 -5.05 -13.74
CA GLY A 183 7.82 -6.16 -13.06
C GLY A 183 6.77 -5.73 -12.03
N ALA A 184 6.21 -6.71 -11.35
CA ALA A 184 5.35 -6.52 -10.20
C ALA A 184 5.71 -7.54 -9.12
N ASP A 185 5.69 -7.10 -7.87
CA ASP A 185 5.83 -7.94 -6.69
C ASP A 185 4.44 -8.41 -6.28
N ASP A 186 3.79 -9.20 -7.13
CA ASP A 186 2.44 -9.69 -6.85
C ASP A 186 2.46 -10.70 -5.69
N PRO A 187 1.42 -10.73 -4.83
CA PRO A 187 1.21 -11.84 -3.93
C PRO A 187 1.21 -13.16 -4.70
N ILE A 188 1.87 -14.15 -4.13
CA ILE A 188 2.10 -15.47 -4.73
C ILE A 188 0.81 -16.19 -5.15
N ASP A 189 -0.29 -15.83 -4.50
CA ASP A 189 -1.63 -16.34 -4.63
C ASP A 189 -2.58 -15.30 -5.26
N MET A 190 -2.05 -14.33 -6.02
CA MET A 190 -2.79 -13.27 -6.69
C MET A 190 -4.00 -13.78 -7.48
N ASP A 191 -3.82 -14.81 -8.30
CA ASP A 191 -4.92 -15.39 -9.11
C ASP A 191 -6.07 -15.90 -8.25
N VAL A 192 -5.74 -16.50 -7.10
CA VAL A 192 -6.72 -16.97 -6.12
C VAL A 192 -7.45 -15.77 -5.52
N ARG A 193 -6.72 -14.75 -5.07
CA ARG A 193 -7.27 -13.51 -4.49
C ARG A 193 -8.22 -12.81 -5.45
N VAL A 194 -7.83 -12.59 -6.70
CA VAL A 194 -8.65 -11.94 -7.73
C VAL A 194 -9.91 -12.74 -8.00
N ARG A 195 -9.80 -14.07 -8.15
CA ARG A 195 -10.97 -14.93 -8.35
C ARG A 195 -11.94 -14.88 -7.18
N ARG A 196 -11.45 -14.93 -5.94
CA ARG A 196 -12.27 -14.85 -4.72
C ARG A 196 -12.93 -13.48 -4.58
N ALA A 197 -12.21 -12.39 -4.88
CA ALA A 197 -12.78 -11.04 -4.91
C ALA A 197 -13.93 -10.91 -5.91
N ARG A 198 -13.76 -11.41 -7.15
CA ARG A 198 -14.82 -11.42 -8.17
C ARG A 198 -16.03 -12.26 -7.75
N ALA A 199 -15.78 -13.42 -7.17
CA ALA A 199 -16.84 -14.29 -6.65
C ALA A 199 -17.64 -13.59 -5.54
N LEU A 200 -16.95 -12.98 -4.57
CA LEU A 200 -17.59 -12.26 -3.48
C LEU A 200 -18.38 -11.05 -4.00
N ALA A 201 -17.81 -10.24 -4.89
CA ALA A 201 -18.48 -9.10 -5.50
C ALA A 201 -19.82 -9.51 -6.13
N LYS A 202 -19.82 -10.63 -6.88
CA LYS A 202 -21.03 -11.18 -7.49
C LYS A 202 -22.05 -11.64 -6.43
N GLU A 203 -21.61 -12.36 -5.40
CA GLU A 203 -22.48 -12.92 -4.36
C GLU A 203 -23.19 -11.82 -3.55
N VAL A 204 -22.48 -10.75 -3.21
CA VAL A 204 -23.00 -9.72 -2.32
C VAL A 204 -23.69 -8.57 -3.06
N GLY A 205 -23.70 -8.61 -4.39
CA GLY A 205 -24.14 -7.49 -5.22
C GLY A 205 -23.23 -6.26 -5.10
N GLY A 206 -21.95 -6.50 -4.81
CA GLY A 206 -20.91 -5.47 -4.75
C GLY A 206 -20.24 -5.24 -6.11
N ARG A 207 -19.22 -4.38 -6.12
CA ARG A 207 -18.42 -4.07 -7.30
C ARG A 207 -17.00 -4.60 -7.11
N PHE A 208 -16.51 -5.36 -8.09
CA PHE A 208 -15.09 -5.68 -8.15
C PHE A 208 -14.31 -4.40 -8.45
N PHE A 209 -13.26 -4.15 -7.67
CA PHE A 209 -12.43 -2.97 -7.78
C PHE A 209 -10.99 -3.38 -8.05
N GLU A 210 -10.39 -2.70 -9.02
CA GLU A 210 -8.99 -2.81 -9.40
C GLU A 210 -8.55 -1.39 -9.73
N GLY A 211 -7.59 -0.88 -8.98
CA GLY A 211 -7.03 0.45 -9.19
C GLY A 211 -5.51 0.42 -9.13
N GLU A 212 -4.90 1.41 -9.75
CA GLU A 212 -3.46 1.61 -9.73
C GLU A 212 -3.15 2.99 -9.14
N ASP A 213 -2.19 3.00 -8.21
CA ASP A 213 -1.63 4.19 -7.59
C ASP A 213 -0.23 4.40 -8.14
N PHE A 214 0.01 5.55 -8.75
CA PHE A 214 1.31 5.96 -9.27
C PHE A 214 2.02 6.99 -8.37
N GLY A 215 1.41 7.39 -7.27
CA GLY A 215 1.87 8.43 -6.34
C GLY A 215 2.63 7.91 -5.13
N TYR A 216 2.69 6.60 -4.92
CA TYR A 216 3.33 6.01 -3.74
C TYR A 216 4.85 6.21 -3.76
N HIS A 217 5.41 6.74 -2.67
CA HIS A 217 6.85 7.04 -2.52
C HIS A 217 7.76 5.81 -2.67
N SER A 218 7.18 4.61 -2.65
CA SER A 218 7.91 3.35 -2.79
C SER A 218 7.77 2.68 -4.17
N GLY A 219 7.02 3.30 -5.10
CA GLY A 219 6.74 2.75 -6.44
C GLY A 219 5.24 2.49 -6.62
N PRO A 220 4.73 2.38 -7.86
CA PRO A 220 3.32 2.24 -8.12
C PRO A 220 2.76 1.00 -7.41
N ALA A 221 1.52 1.04 -6.95
CA ALA A 221 0.87 -0.10 -6.35
C ALA A 221 -0.51 -0.31 -6.97
N SER A 222 -0.87 -1.56 -7.23
CA SER A 222 -2.23 -1.93 -7.61
C SER A 222 -2.97 -2.54 -6.43
N ILE A 223 -4.18 -2.09 -6.13
CA ILE A 223 -5.05 -2.72 -5.14
C ILE A 223 -6.25 -3.34 -5.85
N THR A 224 -6.53 -4.58 -5.46
CA THR A 224 -7.72 -5.32 -5.89
C THR A 224 -8.59 -5.66 -4.70
N GLY A 225 -9.91 -5.53 -4.85
CA GLY A 225 -10.85 -5.85 -3.78
C GLY A 225 -12.32 -5.78 -4.19
N VAL A 226 -13.19 -5.68 -3.18
CA VAL A 226 -14.64 -5.61 -3.36
C VAL A 226 -15.20 -4.37 -2.67
N VAL A 227 -15.84 -3.51 -3.47
CA VAL A 227 -16.55 -2.33 -2.97
C VAL A 227 -17.99 -2.70 -2.62
N ILE A 228 -18.40 -2.35 -1.42
CA ILE A 228 -19.73 -2.58 -0.87
C ILE A 228 -20.22 -1.35 -0.11
N LYS A 229 -21.54 -1.25 0.09
CA LYS A 229 -22.11 -0.28 1.01
C LYS A 229 -21.73 -0.61 2.46
N LYS A 230 -21.40 0.40 3.27
CA LYS A 230 -21.07 0.29 4.70
C LYS A 230 -22.16 -0.44 5.49
N SER A 231 -23.43 -0.19 5.15
CA SER A 231 -24.59 -0.86 5.76
C SER A 231 -24.61 -2.39 5.56
N ASN A 232 -23.91 -2.90 4.55
CA ASN A 232 -23.81 -4.33 4.25
C ASN A 232 -22.59 -5.01 4.90
N LEU A 233 -21.69 -4.26 5.55
CA LEU A 233 -20.41 -4.79 6.03
C LEU A 233 -20.56 -6.03 6.92
N VAL A 234 -21.46 -5.97 7.91
CA VAL A 234 -21.73 -7.09 8.83
C VAL A 234 -22.22 -8.33 8.08
N ARG A 235 -23.13 -8.14 7.10
CA ARG A 235 -23.66 -9.23 6.27
C ARG A 235 -22.55 -9.84 5.41
N VAL A 236 -21.74 -9.02 4.76
CA VAL A 236 -20.64 -9.48 3.89
C VAL A 236 -19.59 -10.22 4.70
N ALA A 237 -19.18 -9.69 5.85
CA ALA A 237 -18.27 -10.39 6.76
C ALA A 237 -18.84 -11.74 7.22
N SER A 238 -20.16 -11.83 7.46
CA SER A 238 -20.79 -13.10 7.78
C SER A 238 -20.72 -14.13 6.63
N ILE A 239 -20.88 -13.68 5.37
CA ILE A 239 -20.77 -14.55 4.18
C ILE A 239 -19.33 -15.08 4.05
N ILE A 240 -18.33 -14.22 4.20
CA ILE A 240 -16.91 -14.61 4.15
C ILE A 240 -16.61 -15.67 5.21
N ARG A 241 -17.13 -15.48 6.43
CA ARG A 241 -16.96 -16.46 7.54
C ARG A 241 -17.66 -17.79 7.29
N SER A 242 -18.87 -17.78 6.74
CA SER A 242 -19.64 -19.01 6.53
C SER A 242 -19.08 -19.88 5.41
N GLU A 243 -18.32 -19.29 4.48
CA GLU A 243 -17.75 -19.98 3.32
C GLU A 243 -16.24 -19.72 3.19
N PRO A 244 -15.44 -20.16 4.19
CA PRO A 244 -14.04 -19.78 4.29
C PRO A 244 -13.22 -20.26 3.08
N GLY A 245 -13.51 -21.46 2.57
CA GLY A 245 -12.87 -22.01 1.38
C GLY A 245 -13.18 -21.27 0.07
N LYS A 246 -14.18 -20.39 0.05
CA LYS A 246 -14.51 -19.57 -1.13
C LYS A 246 -13.96 -18.15 -1.06
N TYR A 247 -13.85 -17.59 0.14
CA TYR A 247 -13.62 -16.15 0.28
C TYR A 247 -12.41 -15.78 1.13
N ARG A 248 -12.07 -16.53 2.20
CA ARG A 248 -10.94 -16.19 3.08
C ARG A 248 -9.60 -16.31 2.37
N LEU A 249 -8.56 -15.68 2.92
CA LEU A 249 -7.22 -15.67 2.32
C LEU A 249 -6.23 -16.34 3.27
N GLY A 250 -5.31 -17.13 2.73
CA GLY A 250 -4.38 -17.95 3.51
C GLY A 250 -4.38 -19.41 3.07
N GLU A 251 -3.20 -20.05 3.10
CA GLU A 251 -3.01 -21.43 2.64
C GLU A 251 -3.97 -22.42 3.34
N GLU A 252 -4.33 -22.15 4.59
CA GLU A 252 -5.27 -22.95 5.38
C GLU A 252 -6.71 -22.93 4.85
N PHE A 253 -7.07 -21.95 4.01
CA PHE A 253 -8.39 -21.81 3.38
C PHE A 253 -8.39 -22.23 1.91
N TYR A 254 -7.27 -22.69 1.39
CA TYR A 254 -7.13 -23.05 -0.02
C TYR A 254 -7.49 -24.52 -0.23
N SER A 255 -8.19 -24.78 -1.32
CA SER A 255 -8.38 -26.14 -1.82
C SER A 255 -7.03 -26.73 -2.22
N ASN A 256 -6.95 -28.07 -2.32
CA ASN A 256 -5.72 -28.74 -2.73
C ASN A 256 -5.18 -28.21 -4.07
N ASP A 257 -6.07 -27.98 -5.04
CA ASP A 257 -5.70 -27.47 -6.36
C ASP A 257 -5.15 -26.03 -6.28
N GLU A 258 -5.73 -25.19 -5.42
CA GLU A 258 -5.22 -23.84 -5.16
C GLU A 258 -3.85 -23.86 -4.47
N ALA A 259 -3.68 -24.72 -3.47
CA ALA A 259 -2.41 -24.86 -2.75
C ALA A 259 -1.29 -25.33 -3.68
N GLU A 260 -1.57 -26.28 -4.58
CA GLU A 260 -0.60 -26.74 -5.58
C GLU A 260 -0.26 -25.64 -6.60
N LEU A 261 -1.24 -24.83 -7.02
CA LEU A 261 -1.01 -23.67 -7.87
C LEU A 261 -0.07 -22.65 -7.19
N VAL A 262 -0.33 -22.33 -5.92
CA VAL A 262 0.50 -21.40 -5.13
C VAL A 262 1.92 -21.93 -4.96
N LYS A 263 2.09 -23.22 -4.63
CA LYS A 263 3.43 -23.84 -4.54
C LYS A 263 4.18 -23.77 -5.87
N LYS A 264 3.49 -24.04 -6.98
CA LYS A 264 4.11 -23.94 -8.31
C LYS A 264 4.54 -22.50 -8.62
N ARG A 265 3.70 -21.52 -8.30
CA ARG A 265 4.02 -20.10 -8.51
C ARG A 265 5.18 -19.65 -7.64
N LYS A 266 5.23 -20.09 -6.38
CA LYS A 266 6.37 -19.89 -5.48
C LYS A 266 7.67 -20.37 -6.08
N LYS A 267 7.67 -21.61 -6.56
CA LYS A 267 8.85 -22.20 -7.16
C LYS A 267 9.33 -21.41 -8.38
N GLN A 268 8.41 -20.96 -9.23
CA GLN A 268 8.73 -20.11 -10.38
C GLN A 268 9.32 -18.77 -9.95
N GLN A 269 8.71 -18.09 -8.97
CA GLN A 269 9.18 -16.80 -8.48
C GLN A 269 10.57 -16.93 -7.81
N ASP A 270 10.83 -18.02 -7.09
CA ASP A 270 12.13 -18.32 -6.51
C ASP A 270 13.18 -18.59 -7.61
N GLU A 271 12.82 -19.37 -8.65
CA GLU A 271 13.66 -19.61 -9.83
C GLU A 271 13.99 -18.30 -10.57
N GLU A 272 12.99 -17.45 -10.84
CA GLU A 272 13.14 -16.13 -11.46
C GLU A 272 14.03 -15.20 -10.62
N ARG A 273 13.87 -15.19 -9.29
CA ARG A 273 14.70 -14.39 -8.38
C ARG A 273 16.16 -14.84 -8.38
N GLU A 274 16.43 -16.15 -8.45
CA GLU A 274 17.79 -16.68 -8.52
C GLU A 274 18.43 -16.38 -9.89
N GLU A 275 17.67 -16.46 -10.99
CA GLU A 275 18.14 -16.04 -12.32
C GLU A 275 18.52 -14.55 -12.32
N LEU A 276 17.66 -13.68 -11.80
CA LEU A 276 17.91 -12.23 -11.67
C LEU A 276 19.19 -11.92 -10.89
N LYS A 277 19.37 -12.56 -9.72
CA LYS A 277 20.60 -12.42 -8.92
C LYS A 277 21.83 -12.82 -9.71
N ASN A 278 21.77 -13.94 -10.44
CA ASN A 278 22.90 -14.39 -11.24
C ASN A 278 23.21 -13.39 -12.36
N THR A 279 22.21 -12.83 -13.05
CA THR A 279 22.45 -11.81 -14.08
C THR A 279 23.00 -10.48 -13.54
N MET A 280 22.57 -10.02 -12.36
CA MET A 280 23.08 -8.77 -11.76
C MET A 280 24.51 -8.90 -11.23
N VAL A 281 24.92 -10.09 -10.75
CA VAL A 281 26.31 -10.32 -10.31
C VAL A 281 27.31 -10.24 -11.48
N TYR A 282 26.87 -10.45 -12.73
CA TYR A 282 27.73 -10.31 -13.91
C TYR A 282 27.84 -8.87 -14.44
N SER A 283 27.00 -7.92 -14.03
CA SER A 283 27.12 -6.52 -14.48
C SER A 283 28.11 -5.69 -13.66
N ASP A 284 28.52 -6.15 -12.47
CA ASP A 284 29.44 -5.43 -11.58
C ASP A 284 30.94 -5.76 -11.85
N TYR A 285 31.25 -6.55 -12.90
CA TYR A 285 32.61 -6.96 -13.27
C TYR A 285 33.07 -6.49 -14.67
N GLU A 286 32.30 -5.62 -15.34
CA GLU A 286 32.74 -4.94 -16.56
C GLU A 286 32.76 -3.42 -16.35
N ASP A 287 33.75 -2.92 -15.60
CA ASP A 287 34.35 -1.58 -15.74
C ASP A 287 35.78 -1.55 -15.17
#